data_AF-A0A5J6RJH3-F1
#
_entry.id   AF-A0A5J6RJH3-F1
#
_cell.length_a   1.000
_cell.length_b   1.000
_cell.length_c   1.000
_cell.angle_alpha   90.00
_cell.angle_beta   90.00
_cell.angle_gamma   90.00
#
_symmetry.space_group_name_H-M   'P 1'
#
loop_
_entity.id
_entity.type
_entity.pdbx_description
1 polymer ?
#
loop_
_entity_poly.entity_id
_entity_poly.type
_entity_poly.pdbx_seq_one_letter_code
_entity_poly.pdbx_strand_id
1 'polypeptide(L)'
;MEKIPPNFLFPTNFRNGKNVKRLIKDFNIQGYGIAVYLLETLAETDGHKYPINDIDLLSDEMKVSVPIINTVISSYGLFEIIEEANGNQFISIQLNKWLEPYYTKVDKLSRAGKISALKKKQKQEEQLLVLSQIDSSKHMLNSCTTINKLINKRNKEISNNASEKNDAEKFEKLNTFLLAKQISKDKQKQKYEDLAQASKENQIICLSGQN
;
A
#
# COMPACT_ATOMS: atom_id res chain seq x y z
N MET A 1 -6.80 -10.23 9.83
CA MET A 1 -6.89 -9.01 10.66
C MET A 1 -7.75 -8.07 9.89
N GLU A 2 -8.92 -7.72 10.43
CA GLU A 2 -9.77 -6.68 9.87
C GLU A 2 -8.95 -5.39 9.78
N LYS A 3 -8.99 -4.76 8.60
CA LYS A 3 -8.24 -3.53 8.34
C LYS A 3 -9.05 -2.38 8.92
N ILE A 4 -8.77 -2.02 10.17
CA ILE A 4 -9.40 -0.87 10.80
C ILE A 4 -9.09 0.38 9.96
N PRO A 5 -10.11 1.14 9.53
CA PRO A 5 -9.89 2.36 8.76
C PRO A 5 -9.21 3.45 9.61
N PRO A 6 -8.48 4.39 8.98
CA PRO A 6 -7.83 5.47 9.72
C PRO A 6 -8.84 6.46 10.31
N ASN A 7 -8.45 7.15 11.39
CA ASN A 7 -9.26 8.21 12.03
C ASN A 7 -9.66 9.35 11.07
N PHE A 8 -8.92 9.53 9.97
CA PHE A 8 -9.22 10.54 8.96
C PHE A 8 -9.10 9.91 7.57
N LEU A 9 -10.24 9.83 6.87
CA LEU A 9 -10.38 9.04 5.65
C LEU A 9 -9.97 9.79 4.38
N PHE A 10 -10.22 11.11 4.34
CA PHE A 10 -10.08 11.93 3.14
C PHE A 10 -9.47 13.30 3.48
N PRO A 11 -8.80 13.99 2.54
CA PRO A 11 -8.14 15.28 2.80
C PRO A 11 -9.05 16.38 3.37
N THR A 12 -8.49 17.28 4.18
CA THR A 12 -9.21 18.42 4.79
C THR A 12 -9.84 19.36 3.76
N ASN A 13 -9.31 19.40 2.54
CA ASN A 13 -9.81 20.21 1.43
C ASN A 13 -10.82 19.46 0.54
N PHE A 14 -11.35 18.30 0.95
CA PHE A 14 -12.32 17.51 0.15
C PHE A 14 -13.50 18.36 -0.37
N ARG A 15 -14.06 19.22 0.49
CA ARG A 15 -15.13 20.18 0.13
C ARG A 15 -14.79 21.09 -1.06
N ASN A 16 -13.51 21.37 -1.29
CA ASN A 16 -13.09 22.30 -2.33
C ASN A 16 -13.05 21.67 -3.73
N GLY A 17 -13.20 20.35 -3.85
CA GLY A 17 -13.21 19.64 -5.13
C GLY A 17 -14.36 20.11 -6.04
N LYS A 18 -14.10 20.21 -7.36
CA LYS A 18 -15.11 20.65 -8.36
C LYS A 18 -16.38 19.81 -8.30
N ASN A 19 -16.23 18.49 -8.20
CA ASN A 19 -17.33 17.52 -8.14
C ASN A 19 -18.17 17.71 -6.87
N VAL A 20 -17.49 17.88 -5.72
CA VAL A 20 -18.15 18.14 -4.43
C VAL A 20 -18.86 19.50 -4.43
N LYS A 21 -18.28 20.54 -5.05
CA LYS A 21 -18.95 21.84 -5.22
C LYS A 21 -20.20 21.74 -6.09
N ARG A 22 -20.20 20.92 -7.13
CA ARG A 22 -21.40 20.64 -7.96
C ARG A 22 -22.47 19.91 -7.14
N LEU A 23 -22.07 18.90 -6.39
CA LEU A 23 -22.95 18.18 -5.47
C LEU A 23 -23.61 19.11 -4.45
N ILE A 24 -22.83 20.01 -3.84
CA ILE A 24 -23.33 21.01 -2.90
C ILE A 24 -24.26 22.02 -3.58
N LYS A 25 -24.02 22.36 -4.85
CA LYS A 25 -24.90 23.26 -5.59
C LYS A 25 -26.30 22.66 -5.79
N ASP A 26 -26.37 21.36 -6.07
CA ASP A 26 -27.63 20.70 -6.43
C ASP A 26 -28.40 20.20 -5.19
N PHE A 27 -27.68 19.71 -4.18
CA PHE A 27 -28.24 19.09 -2.96
C PHE A 27 -27.87 19.83 -1.66
N ASN A 28 -27.40 21.08 -1.74
CA ASN A 28 -26.96 21.87 -0.59
C ASN A 28 -25.92 21.13 0.28
N ILE A 29 -25.88 21.44 1.57
CA ILE A 29 -25.00 20.76 2.52
C ILE A 29 -25.37 19.29 2.72
N GLN A 30 -26.62 18.91 2.43
CA GLN A 30 -27.09 17.52 2.54
C GLN A 30 -26.34 16.62 1.55
N GLY A 31 -26.13 17.07 0.31
CA GLY A 31 -25.33 16.33 -0.66
C GLY A 31 -23.92 16.03 -0.16
N TYR A 32 -23.27 17.00 0.50
CA TYR A 32 -21.97 16.78 1.12
C TYR A 32 -22.02 15.70 2.21
N GLY A 33 -23.02 15.77 3.09
CA GLY A 33 -23.24 14.75 4.13
C GLY A 33 -23.42 13.36 3.52
N ILE A 34 -24.18 13.24 2.42
CA ILE A 34 -24.39 11.97 1.73
C ILE A 34 -23.07 11.42 1.18
N ALA A 35 -22.28 12.24 0.48
CA ALA A 35 -21.01 11.78 -0.06
C ALA A 35 -20.03 11.35 1.04
N VAL A 36 -19.96 12.09 2.15
CA VAL A 36 -19.10 11.71 3.29
C VAL A 36 -19.55 10.38 3.90
N TYR A 37 -20.85 10.22 4.15
CA TYR A 37 -21.41 8.99 4.72
C TYR A 37 -21.11 7.77 3.84
N LEU A 38 -21.29 7.90 2.52
CA LEU A 38 -20.97 6.83 1.57
C LEU A 38 -19.47 6.50 1.57
N LEU A 39 -18.59 7.50 1.69
CA LEU A 39 -17.15 7.27 1.80
C LEU A 39 -16.77 6.57 3.11
N GLU A 40 -17.42 6.92 4.22
CA GLU A 40 -17.25 6.26 5.52
C GLU A 40 -17.70 4.81 5.45
N THR A 41 -18.89 4.55 4.89
CA THR A 41 -19.42 3.20 4.65
C THR A 41 -18.43 2.37 3.85
N LEU A 42 -17.92 2.90 2.74
CA LEU A 42 -16.91 2.21 1.92
C LEU A 42 -15.61 1.96 2.69
N ALA A 43 -15.18 2.87 3.56
CA ALA A 43 -13.96 2.67 4.35
C ALA A 43 -14.11 1.53 5.38
N GLU A 44 -15.32 1.30 5.90
CA GLU A 44 -15.63 0.22 6.84
C GLU A 44 -15.83 -1.13 6.14
N THR A 45 -16.41 -1.13 4.94
CA THR A 45 -16.62 -2.38 4.18
C THR A 45 -15.32 -3.04 3.70
N ASP A 46 -15.33 -4.36 3.71
CA ASP A 46 -14.25 -5.16 3.14
C ASP A 46 -14.10 -4.90 1.64
N GLY A 47 -12.88 -4.52 1.25
CA GLY A 47 -12.56 -4.25 -0.15
C GLY A 47 -13.07 -2.90 -0.68
N HIS A 48 -13.59 -2.03 0.20
CA HIS A 48 -14.05 -0.68 -0.14
C HIS A 48 -15.10 -0.64 -1.26
N LYS A 49 -16.05 -1.57 -1.15
CA LYS A 49 -17.12 -1.77 -2.11
C LYS A 49 -18.42 -2.05 -1.39
N TYR A 50 -19.51 -1.51 -1.93
CA TYR A 50 -20.84 -1.68 -1.36
C TYR A 50 -21.86 -2.05 -2.46
N PRO A 51 -22.73 -3.05 -2.23
CA PRO A 51 -23.71 -3.49 -3.22
C PRO A 51 -24.79 -2.44 -3.48
N ILE A 52 -25.13 -2.22 -4.75
CA ILE A 52 -26.18 -1.26 -5.14
C ILE A 52 -27.58 -1.73 -4.70
N ASN A 53 -27.78 -3.04 -4.59
CA ASN A 53 -29.05 -3.61 -4.16
C ASN A 53 -29.41 -3.23 -2.72
N ASP A 54 -28.40 -2.92 -1.88
CA ASP A 54 -28.59 -2.65 -0.45
C ASP A 54 -28.57 -1.13 -0.15
N ILE A 55 -28.81 -0.28 -1.17
CA ILE A 55 -28.89 1.18 -1.02
C ILE A 55 -30.14 1.59 -0.22
N ASP A 56 -31.18 0.76 -0.21
CA ASP A 56 -32.36 0.93 0.63
C ASP A 56 -32.00 0.98 2.13
N LEU A 57 -31.05 0.16 2.57
CA LEU A 57 -30.55 0.19 3.95
C LEU A 57 -29.92 1.55 4.28
N LEU A 58 -29.06 2.06 3.40
CA LEU A 58 -28.42 3.38 3.57
C LEU A 58 -29.45 4.52 3.51
N SER A 59 -30.48 4.37 2.67
CA SER A 59 -31.60 5.29 2.56
C SER A 59 -32.37 5.42 3.87
N ASP A 60 -32.64 4.28 4.52
CA ASP A 60 -33.33 4.21 5.80
C ASP A 60 -32.50 4.74 6.97
N GLU A 61 -31.19 4.50 6.98
CA GLU A 61 -30.28 5.02 7.99
C GLU A 61 -30.15 6.54 7.92
N MET A 62 -29.91 7.07 6.71
CA MET A 62 -29.66 8.49 6.50
C MET A 62 -30.94 9.32 6.45
N LYS A 63 -32.11 8.67 6.35
CA LYS A 63 -33.42 9.32 6.09
C LYS A 63 -33.40 10.18 4.83
N VAL A 64 -32.79 9.65 3.77
CA VAL A 64 -32.69 10.26 2.44
C VAL A 64 -33.29 9.30 1.43
N SER A 65 -34.00 9.79 0.41
CA SER A 65 -34.61 8.90 -0.58
C SER A 65 -33.57 8.19 -1.47
N VAL A 66 -33.84 6.91 -1.78
CA VAL A 66 -33.02 6.07 -2.68
C VAL A 66 -32.65 6.78 -4.00
N PRO A 67 -33.56 7.49 -4.70
CA PRO A 67 -33.21 8.20 -5.93
C PRO A 67 -32.14 9.27 -5.75
N ILE A 68 -32.14 9.97 -4.60
CA ILE A 68 -31.12 10.98 -4.30
C ILE A 68 -29.76 10.30 -4.13
N ILE A 69 -29.69 9.22 -3.35
CA ILE A 69 -28.43 8.48 -3.13
C ILE A 69 -27.88 7.94 -4.46
N ASN A 70 -28.73 7.33 -5.28
CA ASN A 70 -28.35 6.86 -6.62
C ASN A 70 -27.82 8.00 -7.51
N THR A 71 -28.45 9.17 -7.46
CA THR A 71 -27.95 10.36 -8.19
C THR A 71 -26.58 10.79 -7.68
N VAL A 72 -26.36 10.78 -6.36
CA VAL A 72 -25.07 11.12 -5.77
C VAL A 72 -23.97 10.16 -6.24
N ILE A 73 -24.26 8.85 -6.27
CA ILE A 73 -23.34 7.81 -6.73
C ILE A 73 -23.00 8.00 -8.22
N SER A 74 -24.01 8.16 -9.07
CA SER A 74 -23.81 8.12 -10.53
C SER A 74 -23.42 9.46 -11.18
N SER A 75 -23.86 10.60 -10.65
CA SER A 75 -23.82 11.86 -11.41
C SER A 75 -22.63 12.78 -11.10
N TYR A 76 -22.00 12.65 -9.93
CA TYR A 76 -20.96 13.59 -9.48
C TYR A 76 -19.53 13.10 -9.67
N GLY A 77 -19.33 11.86 -10.15
CA GLY A 77 -17.99 11.30 -10.38
C GLY A 77 -17.14 11.22 -9.11
N LEU A 78 -17.79 10.95 -7.97
CA LEU A 78 -17.14 10.61 -6.70
C LEU A 78 -17.04 9.09 -6.50
N PHE A 79 -17.94 8.36 -7.17
CA PHE A 79 -18.09 6.93 -7.11
C PHE A 79 -18.16 6.35 -8.52
N GLU A 80 -17.84 5.06 -8.63
CA GLU A 80 -17.93 4.29 -9.87
C GLU A 80 -18.67 2.99 -9.58
N ILE A 81 -19.47 2.53 -10.54
CA ILE A 81 -20.21 1.28 -10.46
C ILE A 81 -19.40 0.22 -11.20
N ILE A 82 -19.19 -0.92 -10.54
CA ILE A 82 -18.52 -2.10 -11.07
C ILE A 82 -19.54 -3.23 -11.13
N GLU A 83 -19.57 -3.91 -12.27
CA GLU A 83 -20.33 -5.15 -12.43
C GLU A 83 -19.53 -6.32 -11.86
N GLU A 84 -20.09 -7.00 -10.86
CA GLU A 84 -19.52 -8.21 -10.28
C GLU A 84 -20.49 -9.39 -10.47
N ALA A 85 -19.99 -10.62 -10.43
CA ALA A 85 -20.82 -11.82 -10.62
C ALA A 85 -21.98 -11.94 -9.60
N ASN A 86 -21.84 -11.28 -8.45
CA ASN A 86 -22.82 -11.29 -7.36
C ASN A 86 -23.74 -10.06 -7.37
N GLY A 87 -23.69 -9.24 -8.43
CA GLY A 87 -24.46 -8.01 -8.57
C GLY A 87 -23.57 -6.77 -8.70
N ASN A 88 -24.20 -5.64 -9.05
CA ASN A 88 -23.49 -4.39 -9.23
C ASN A 88 -23.11 -3.80 -7.87
N GLN A 89 -21.88 -3.33 -7.76
CA GLN A 89 -21.34 -2.67 -6.57
C GLN A 89 -20.84 -1.28 -6.91
N PHE A 90 -20.83 -0.36 -5.96
CA PHE A 90 -20.18 0.93 -6.12
C PHE A 90 -18.90 1.01 -5.29
N ILE A 91 -17.92 1.74 -5.81
CA ILE A 91 -16.63 2.00 -5.18
C ILE A 91 -16.26 3.48 -5.30
N SER A 92 -15.25 3.92 -4.55
CA SER A 92 -14.57 5.19 -4.80
C SER A 92 -13.08 4.98 -5.05
N ILE A 93 -12.64 5.18 -6.30
CA ILE A 93 -11.21 5.13 -6.66
C ILE A 93 -10.41 6.13 -5.83
N GLN A 94 -10.99 7.30 -5.58
CA GLN A 94 -10.32 8.36 -4.85
C GLN A 94 -10.11 8.00 -3.38
N LEU A 95 -11.10 7.36 -2.75
CA LEU A 95 -10.97 6.83 -1.39
C LEU A 95 -9.84 5.80 -1.29
N ASN A 96 -9.80 4.84 -2.22
CA ASN A 96 -8.77 3.80 -2.24
C ASN A 96 -7.35 4.41 -2.31
N LYS A 97 -7.17 5.46 -3.12
CA LYS A 97 -5.91 6.21 -3.19
C LYS A 97 -5.55 6.91 -1.88
N TRP A 98 -6.53 7.41 -1.13
CA TRP A 98 -6.29 8.05 0.16
C TRP A 98 -5.95 7.05 1.27
N LEU A 99 -6.52 5.85 1.21
CA LEU A 99 -6.30 4.78 2.20
C LEU A 99 -5.00 3.99 1.96
N GLU A 100 -4.55 3.88 0.70
CA GLU A 100 -3.35 3.10 0.33
C GLU A 100 -2.08 3.44 1.15
N PRO A 101 -1.71 4.72 1.38
CA PRO A 101 -0.55 5.07 2.19
C PRO A 101 -0.66 4.60 3.64
N TYR A 102 -1.87 4.66 4.21
CA TYR A 102 -2.13 4.21 5.57
C TYR A 102 -1.94 2.70 5.69
N TYR A 103 -2.57 1.92 4.82
CA TYR A 103 -2.42 0.45 4.85
C TYR A 103 -0.98 0.02 4.60
N THR A 104 -0.29 0.68 3.66
CA THR A 104 1.14 0.44 3.42
C THR A 104 1.98 0.67 4.67
N LYS A 105 1.69 1.73 5.44
CA LYS A 105 2.39 2.02 6.70
C LYS A 105 2.10 0.97 7.76
N VAL A 106 0.83 0.60 7.95
CA VAL A 106 0.40 -0.42 8.93
C VAL A 106 1.06 -1.76 8.61
N ASP A 107 1.07 -2.18 7.35
CA ASP A 107 1.69 -3.44 6.92
C ASP A 107 3.19 -3.45 7.17
N LYS A 108 3.89 -2.36 6.88
CA LYS A 108 5.34 -2.22 7.15
C LYS A 108 5.63 -2.36 8.64
N LEU A 109 4.87 -1.68 9.49
CA LEU A 109 5.03 -1.75 10.95
C LEU A 109 4.74 -3.15 11.48
N SER A 110 3.68 -3.79 10.99
CA SER A 110 3.33 -5.17 11.36
C SER A 110 4.44 -6.15 11.00
N ARG A 111 4.99 -6.07 9.78
CA ARG A 111 6.11 -6.91 9.33
C ARG A 111 7.36 -6.68 10.19
N ALA A 112 7.73 -5.43 10.43
CA ALA A 112 8.88 -5.09 11.26
C ALA A 112 8.72 -5.59 12.70
N GLY A 113 7.52 -5.50 13.27
CA GLY A 113 7.19 -6.03 14.59
C GLY A 113 7.36 -7.55 14.67
N LYS A 114 6.82 -8.29 13.70
CA LYS A 114 6.99 -9.75 13.61
C LYS A 114 8.46 -10.18 13.50
N ILE A 115 9.23 -9.51 12.64
CA ILE A 115 10.67 -9.78 12.48
C ILE A 115 11.43 -9.52 13.79
N SER A 116 11.11 -8.42 14.46
CA SER A 116 11.76 -8.05 15.73
C SER A 116 11.43 -9.04 16.85
N ALA A 117 10.18 -9.51 16.91
CA ALA A 117 9.75 -10.52 17.88
C ALA A 117 10.47 -11.87 17.63
N LEU A 118 10.56 -12.31 16.38
CA LEU A 118 11.26 -13.54 16.02
C LEU A 118 12.75 -13.46 16.38
N LYS A 119 13.41 -12.34 16.09
CA LYS A 119 14.82 -12.11 16.44
C LYS A 119 15.06 -12.14 17.95
N LYS A 120 14.14 -11.59 18.74
CA LYS A 120 14.21 -11.65 20.21
C LYS A 120 14.09 -13.09 20.70
N LYS A 121 13.17 -13.87 20.14
CA LYS A 121 12.99 -15.28 20.49
C LYS A 121 14.23 -16.12 20.17
N GLN A 122 14.79 -15.97 18.97
CA GLN A 122 16.04 -16.65 18.58
C GLN A 122 17.20 -16.32 19.53
N LYS A 123 17.38 -15.03 19.87
CA LYS A 123 18.42 -14.62 20.81
C LYS A 123 18.22 -15.22 22.21
N GLN A 124 16.97 -15.37 22.66
CA GLN A 124 16.66 -16.02 23.94
C GLN A 124 16.98 -17.52 23.89
N GLU A 125 16.63 -18.20 22.79
CA GLU A 125 16.96 -19.61 22.57
C GLU A 125 18.47 -19.85 22.52
N GLU A 126 19.22 -18.99 21.82
CA GLU A 126 20.69 -19.02 21.80
C GLU A 126 21.29 -18.85 23.21
N GLN A 127 20.76 -17.92 24.00
CA GLN A 127 21.21 -17.71 25.39
C GLN A 127 20.91 -18.91 26.28
N LEU A 128 19.72 -19.51 26.16
CA LEU A 128 19.34 -20.72 26.90
C LEU A 128 20.25 -21.90 26.53
N LEU A 129 20.55 -22.07 25.24
CA LEU A 129 21.45 -23.11 24.76
C LEU A 129 22.85 -22.94 25.36
N VAL A 130 23.41 -21.71 25.33
CA VAL A 130 24.71 -21.41 25.96
C VAL A 130 24.70 -21.74 27.46
N LEU A 131 23.66 -21.36 28.19
CA LEU A 131 23.54 -21.65 29.63
C LEU A 131 23.46 -23.16 29.91
N SER A 132 22.77 -23.92 29.06
CA SER A 132 22.66 -25.38 29.21
C SER A 132 23.98 -26.14 29.02
N GLN A 133 24.94 -25.55 28.30
CA GLN A 133 26.25 -26.14 28.06
C GLN A 133 27.30 -25.81 29.13
N ILE A 134 27.00 -24.88 30.05
CA ILE A 134 27.90 -24.51 31.14
C ILE A 134 27.72 -25.53 32.28
N ASP A 135 28.72 -26.40 32.46
CA ASP A 135 28.77 -27.35 33.57
C ASP A 135 28.90 -26.60 34.92
N SER A 136 28.00 -26.90 35.85
CA SER A 136 27.85 -26.23 37.16
C SER A 136 29.11 -26.36 38.04
N SER A 137 30.00 -27.30 37.72
CA SER A 137 31.21 -27.62 38.48
C SER A 137 32.35 -26.61 38.38
N LYS A 138 32.30 -25.63 37.45
CA LYS A 138 33.39 -24.64 37.23
C LYS A 138 32.96 -23.19 37.48
N HIS A 139 32.02 -22.96 38.39
CA HIS A 139 31.56 -21.62 38.73
C HIS A 139 32.63 -20.85 39.55
N MET A 140 33.69 -20.37 38.87
CA MET A 140 34.56 -19.33 39.39
C MET A 140 33.71 -18.07 39.61
N LEU A 141 33.31 -17.86 40.86
CA LEU A 141 33.04 -16.53 41.42
C LEU A 141 34.29 -15.69 41.19
N ASN A 142 34.36 -14.93 40.09
CA ASN A 142 34.93 -13.58 40.05
C ASN A 142 34.87 -12.94 38.65
N SER A 143 34.49 -11.66 38.65
CA SER A 143 34.60 -10.64 37.58
C SER A 143 33.36 -10.33 36.71
N CYS A 144 32.26 -10.00 37.39
CA CYS A 144 31.06 -9.33 36.84
C CYS A 144 31.32 -7.95 36.17
N THR A 145 32.57 -7.48 36.04
CA THR A 145 32.90 -6.14 35.49
C THR A 145 33.76 -6.18 34.23
N THR A 146 34.45 -7.29 33.94
CA THR A 146 35.42 -7.37 32.81
C THR A 146 34.78 -7.94 31.54
N ILE A 147 33.81 -8.84 31.68
CA ILE A 147 33.09 -9.46 30.55
C ILE A 147 32.28 -8.41 29.76
N ASN A 148 31.59 -7.48 30.43
CA ASN A 148 30.83 -6.41 29.75
C ASN A 148 31.72 -5.44 28.96
N LYS A 149 32.94 -5.14 29.43
CA LYS A 149 33.90 -4.30 28.69
C LYS A 149 34.45 -5.02 27.44
N LEU A 150 34.76 -6.31 27.54
CA LEU A 150 35.21 -7.13 26.41
C LEU A 150 34.11 -7.38 25.38
N ILE A 151 32.87 -7.62 25.82
CA ILE A 151 31.69 -7.77 24.95
C ILE A 151 31.37 -6.45 24.24
N ASN A 152 31.42 -5.31 24.93
CA ASN A 152 31.20 -4.01 24.29
C ASN A 152 32.29 -3.64 23.28
N LYS A 153 33.55 -4.01 23.52
CA LYS A 153 34.65 -3.80 22.56
C LYS A 153 34.47 -4.66 21.31
N ARG A 154 34.16 -5.96 21.47
CA ARG A 154 33.84 -6.87 20.34
C ARG A 154 32.60 -6.43 19.56
N ASN A 155 31.53 -6.02 20.23
CA ASN A 155 30.31 -5.58 19.56
C ASN A 155 30.52 -4.30 18.74
N LYS A 156 31.42 -3.41 19.17
CA LYS A 156 31.80 -2.21 18.42
C LYS A 156 32.61 -2.55 17.17
N GLU A 157 33.51 -3.53 17.25
CA GLU A 157 34.31 -4.03 16.11
C GLU A 157 33.46 -4.85 15.11
N ILE A 158 32.49 -5.64 15.60
CA ILE A 158 31.57 -6.42 14.76
C ILE A 158 30.51 -5.52 14.08
N SER A 159 30.00 -4.49 14.78
CA SER A 159 29.05 -3.51 14.23
C SER A 159 29.65 -2.72 13.06
N ASN A 160 30.91 -2.32 13.16
CA ASN A 160 31.57 -1.55 12.11
C ASN A 160 31.85 -2.41 10.87
N ASN A 161 32.31 -3.65 11.04
CA ASN A 161 32.60 -4.56 9.91
C ASN A 161 31.35 -5.14 9.23
N ALA A 162 30.23 -5.29 9.95
CA ALA A 162 28.98 -5.81 9.42
C ALA A 162 28.12 -4.75 8.72
N SER A 163 28.24 -3.47 9.09
CA SER A 163 27.54 -2.36 8.43
C SER A 163 28.09 -2.13 7.03
N GLU A 164 29.42 -2.04 6.88
CA GLU A 164 30.04 -1.69 5.59
C GLU A 164 29.89 -2.78 4.52
N LYS A 165 30.01 -4.06 4.89
CA LYS A 165 29.83 -5.18 3.93
C LYS A 165 28.38 -5.37 3.50
N ASN A 166 27.44 -5.23 4.43
CA ASN A 166 26.03 -5.56 4.18
C ASN A 166 25.30 -4.41 3.45
N ASP A 167 25.74 -3.16 3.65
CA ASP A 167 25.19 -2.01 2.92
C ASP A 167 25.76 -1.90 1.50
N ALA A 168 27.04 -2.25 1.29
CA ALA A 168 27.64 -2.36 -0.04
C ALA A 168 26.97 -3.45 -0.91
N GLU A 169 26.74 -4.65 -0.36
CA GLU A 169 26.03 -5.73 -1.08
C GLU A 169 24.58 -5.38 -1.42
N LYS A 170 23.88 -4.64 -0.55
CA LYS A 170 22.53 -4.14 -0.85
C LYS A 170 22.55 -3.08 -1.95
N PHE A 171 23.55 -2.20 -1.95
CA PHE A 171 23.69 -1.16 -2.95
C PHE A 171 23.99 -1.75 -4.34
N GLU A 172 24.86 -2.75 -4.41
CA GLU A 172 25.16 -3.51 -5.64
C GLU A 172 23.93 -4.26 -6.18
N LYS A 173 23.17 -4.92 -5.29
CA LYS A 173 21.90 -5.56 -5.68
C LYS A 173 20.85 -4.56 -6.18
N LEU A 174 20.79 -3.37 -5.60
CA LEU A 174 19.90 -2.33 -6.06
C LEU A 174 20.33 -1.78 -7.42
N ASN A 175 21.62 -1.56 -7.63
CA ASN A 175 22.16 -1.01 -8.87
C ASN A 175 21.96 -1.98 -10.04
N THR A 176 22.22 -3.27 -9.82
CA THR A 176 21.95 -4.33 -10.81
C THR A 176 20.47 -4.46 -11.16
N PHE A 177 19.57 -4.34 -10.16
CA PHE A 177 18.13 -4.35 -10.39
C PHE A 177 17.65 -3.13 -11.21
N LEU A 178 18.15 -1.94 -10.89
CA LEU A 178 17.81 -0.71 -11.62
C LEU A 178 18.30 -0.76 -13.08
N LEU A 179 19.51 -1.27 -13.30
CA LEU A 179 20.06 -1.46 -14.64
C LEU A 179 19.23 -2.44 -15.47
N ALA A 180 18.83 -3.58 -14.90
CA ALA A 180 17.96 -4.56 -15.58
C ALA A 180 16.60 -3.96 -15.95
N LYS A 181 16.02 -3.14 -15.06
CA LYS A 181 14.75 -2.44 -15.33
C LYS A 181 14.89 -1.43 -16.46
N GLN A 182 16.01 -0.71 -16.53
CA GLN A 182 16.28 0.24 -17.61
C GLN A 182 16.43 -0.48 -18.96
N ILE A 183 17.23 -1.54 -19.03
CA ILE A 183 17.38 -2.38 -20.22
C ILE A 183 16.04 -2.92 -20.71
N SER A 184 15.17 -3.36 -19.78
CA SER A 184 13.83 -3.86 -20.14
C SER A 184 12.95 -2.77 -20.77
N LYS A 185 13.04 -1.53 -20.27
CA LYS A 185 12.31 -0.38 -20.82
C LYS A 185 12.84 0.01 -22.18
N ASP A 186 14.16 0.04 -22.34
CA ASP A 186 14.82 0.38 -23.60
C ASP A 186 14.51 -0.67 -24.68
N LYS A 187 14.47 -1.95 -24.32
CA LYS A 187 14.06 -3.03 -25.23
C LYS A 187 12.59 -2.92 -25.66
N GLN A 188 11.70 -2.52 -24.75
CA GLN A 188 10.31 -2.26 -25.10
C GLN A 188 10.18 -1.04 -26.02
N LYS A 189 10.92 0.04 -25.71
CA LYS A 189 10.96 1.25 -26.54
C LYS A 189 11.43 0.94 -27.97
N GLN A 190 12.53 0.18 -28.10
CA GLN A 190 13.04 -0.27 -29.40
C GLN A 190 11.96 -1.05 -30.17
N LYS A 191 11.28 -2.00 -29.51
CA LYS A 191 10.21 -2.77 -30.14
C LYS A 191 9.07 -1.88 -30.68
N TYR A 192 8.70 -0.83 -29.95
CA TYR A 192 7.68 0.12 -30.41
C TYR A 192 8.18 0.99 -31.56
N GLU A 193 9.45 1.39 -31.56
CA GLU A 193 10.07 2.14 -32.66
C GLU A 193 10.15 1.29 -33.94
N ASP A 194 10.55 0.02 -33.83
CA ASP A 194 10.61 -0.91 -34.95
C ASP A 194 9.21 -1.16 -35.54
N LEU A 195 8.19 -1.32 -34.69
CA LEU A 195 6.78 -1.46 -35.11
C LEU A 195 6.26 -0.20 -35.80
N ALA A 196 6.60 0.98 -35.28
CA ALA A 196 6.22 2.26 -35.88
C ALA A 196 6.88 2.47 -37.24
N GLN A 197 8.14 2.06 -37.39
CA GLN A 197 8.88 2.13 -38.65
C GLN A 197 8.31 1.16 -39.69
N ALA A 198 8.04 -0.09 -39.30
CA ALA A 198 7.39 -1.09 -40.17
C ALA A 198 5.98 -0.63 -40.61
N SER A 199 5.22 0.00 -39.71
CA SER A 199 3.92 0.58 -40.06
C SER A 199 4.03 1.72 -41.08
N LYS A 200 5.05 2.59 -40.97
CA LYS A 200 5.31 3.64 -41.96
C LYS A 200 5.71 3.06 -43.32
N GLU A 201 6.58 2.06 -43.32
CA GLU A 201 7.04 1.40 -44.55
C GLU A 201 5.89 0.71 -45.29
N ASN A 202 5.03 -0.01 -44.56
CA ASN A 202 3.82 -0.61 -45.14
C ASN A 202 2.87 0.45 -45.74
N GLN A 203 2.71 1.60 -45.08
CA GLN A 203 1.88 2.69 -45.59
C GLN A 203 2.44 3.31 -46.88
N ILE A 204 3.77 3.42 -47.01
CA ILE A 204 4.44 3.90 -48.23
C ILE A 204 4.28 2.89 -49.38
N ILE A 205 4.39 1.59 -49.12
CA ILE A 205 4.19 0.52 -50.11
C ILE A 205 2.74 0.50 -50.62
N CYS A 206 1.76 0.70 -49.73
CA CYS A 206 0.35 0.79 -50.14
C CYS A 206 0.07 2.00 -51.06
N LEU A 207 0.80 3.10 -50.91
CA LEU A 207 0.64 4.31 -51.73
C LEU A 207 1.38 4.22 -53.07
N SER A 208 2.49 3.47 -53.15
CA SER A 208 3.24 3.29 -54.40
C SER A 208 2.66 2.23 -55.34
N GLY A 209 1.80 1.34 -54.84
CA GLY A 209 1.06 0.35 -55.64
C GLY A 209 -0.27 0.85 -56.24
N GLN A 210 -0.61 2.13 -56.04
CA GLN A 210 -1.85 2.76 -56.55
C GLN A 210 -1.61 3.74 -57.72
N ASN A 211 -0.39 3.79 -58.27
CA ASN A 211 -0.05 4.53 -59.49
C ASN A 211 0.32 3.58 -60.64
#